data_AF-M5C3R5-F1
#
_entry.id   AF-M5C3R5-F1
#
_cell.length_a   1.000
_cell.length_b   1.000
_cell.length_c   1.000
_cell.angle_alpha   90.00
_cell.angle_beta   90.00
_cell.angle_gamma   90.00
#
_symmetry.space_group_name_H-M   'P 1'
#
loop_
_entity.id
_entity.type
_entity.pdbx_description
1 polymer ?
#
loop_
_entity_poly.entity_id
_entity_poly.type
_entity_poly.pdbx_seq_one_letter_code
_entity_poly.pdbx_strand_id
1 'polypeptide(L)'
;MDGNLQVAYDTTPNFFDVWTTMGKTNDFLNAETGEFDPRHMFGISNFDVFRWPSLVNGTQKQMLGTFINSLLMPGIPLLYYGEEQDFYLFDNGASNYLFGRQPMTSSQAWQRHGCYRLGSEQYFNMRLEKALIGCEDDWNSLDHFDPSAGSRRMMAHFHYLRKQYPVLTDGFRLLQNGNWTSYIQLPGSNRTQTEIGWWSVSRSPLPGLQANFNSTVNNIWMIFTNMNVTQTYAYDCNSDLWVSTPWVGGTTIRNLFYPFEIYNLDNSQSSFNGNGAAPWVGCLPGITLQPYSFKAFVPVANWVPPPAMLTRFTPGHDTRLHVESGDANATTIDISIEFNTEMVCTSVTNGITFTMSSSVLWKRYESD
;
A
#
# COMPACT_ATOMS: atom_id res chain seq x y z
N MET A 1 -5.53 15.79 -1.42
CA MET A 1 -6.35 16.42 -0.37
C MET A 1 -5.83 17.83 -0.22
N ASP A 2 -6.67 18.75 0.23
CA ASP A 2 -6.35 20.17 0.31
C ASP A 2 -6.27 20.60 1.78
N GLY A 3 -5.33 21.50 2.08
CA GLY A 3 -4.95 21.87 3.44
C GLY A 3 -3.43 21.86 3.64
N ASN A 4 -2.98 22.42 4.76
CA ASN A 4 -1.62 22.32 5.25
C ASN A 4 -1.66 21.93 6.73
N LEU A 5 -1.16 20.73 7.04
CA LEU A 5 -1.07 20.21 8.40
C LEU A 5 0.36 20.20 8.92
N GLN A 6 1.33 20.77 8.19
CA GLN A 6 2.68 20.92 8.69
C GLN A 6 2.68 21.88 9.87
N VAL A 7 3.25 21.43 10.98
CA VAL A 7 3.49 22.24 12.16
C VAL A 7 4.93 22.72 12.20
N ALA A 8 5.23 23.66 13.10
CA ALA A 8 6.60 24.11 13.31
C ALA A 8 7.49 22.91 13.69
N TYR A 9 8.70 22.87 13.12
CA TYR A 9 9.71 21.83 13.32
C TYR A 9 9.43 20.48 12.65
N ASP A 10 8.37 20.36 11.84
CA ASP A 10 8.23 19.22 10.94
C ASP A 10 9.36 19.16 9.92
N THR A 11 9.68 17.95 9.47
CA THR A 11 10.61 17.74 8.36
C THR A 11 10.00 18.19 7.03
N THR A 12 10.86 18.38 6.01
CA THR A 12 10.41 18.80 4.68
C THR A 12 9.50 17.74 4.03
N PRO A 13 8.56 18.12 3.13
CA PRO A 13 7.64 17.18 2.50
C PRO A 13 8.30 16.40 1.34
N ASN A 14 9.48 15.84 1.58
CA ASN A 14 10.21 14.95 0.67
C ASN A 14 10.75 13.76 1.47
N PHE A 15 10.34 12.53 1.14
CA PHE A 15 10.67 11.33 1.92
C PHE A 15 12.18 11.09 2.12
N PHE A 16 13.01 11.51 1.16
CA PHE A 16 14.46 11.35 1.20
C PHE A 16 15.11 12.35 2.14
N ASP A 17 14.66 13.60 2.05
CA ASP A 17 15.10 14.65 2.95
C ASP A 17 14.63 14.35 4.37
N VAL A 18 13.40 13.86 4.56
CA VAL A 18 12.89 13.37 5.85
C VAL A 18 13.83 12.31 6.41
N TRP A 19 14.10 11.23 5.66
CA TRP A 19 14.96 10.15 6.12
C TRP A 19 16.38 10.63 6.44
N THR A 20 16.96 11.44 5.57
CA THR A 20 18.31 12.00 5.75
C THR A 20 18.38 12.95 6.94
N THR A 21 17.33 13.74 7.17
CA THR A 21 17.24 14.66 8.32
C THR A 21 17.13 13.86 9.59
N MET A 22 16.20 12.92 9.68
CA MET A 22 16.04 12.07 10.86
C MET A 22 17.33 11.29 11.18
N GLY A 23 18.02 10.77 10.17
CA GLY A 23 19.30 10.08 10.36
C GLY A 23 20.43 10.98 10.90
N LYS A 24 20.31 12.30 10.79
CA LYS A 24 21.27 13.27 11.35
C LYS A 24 20.84 13.81 12.72
N THR A 25 19.53 13.87 12.99
CA THR A 25 18.98 14.56 14.16
C THR A 25 18.52 13.62 15.26
N ASN A 26 18.16 12.38 14.92
CA ASN A 26 17.58 11.43 15.87
C ASN A 26 18.63 10.41 16.31
N ASP A 27 18.50 9.92 17.54
CA ASP A 27 19.28 8.78 18.01
C ASP A 27 18.70 7.48 17.43
N PHE A 28 19.45 6.89 16.50
CA PHE A 28 19.14 5.61 15.87
C PHE A 28 20.06 4.49 16.36
N LEU A 29 20.73 4.68 17.50
CA LEU A 29 21.53 3.62 18.09
C LEU A 29 20.66 2.69 18.91
N ASN A 30 20.86 1.40 18.72
CA ASN A 30 20.33 0.40 19.62
C ASN A 30 20.96 0.59 21.01
N ALA A 31 20.13 0.72 22.04
CA ALA A 31 20.62 0.99 23.40
C ALA A 31 21.49 -0.16 23.98
N GLU A 32 21.29 -1.39 23.52
CA GLU A 32 21.99 -2.58 24.02
C GLU A 32 23.27 -2.87 23.23
N THR A 33 23.25 -2.70 21.91
CA THR A 33 24.38 -3.06 21.04
C THR A 33 25.21 -1.85 20.59
N GLY A 34 24.66 -0.64 20.65
CA GLY A 34 25.26 0.56 20.08
C GLY A 34 25.28 0.59 18.55
N GLU A 35 24.65 -0.39 17.88
CA GLU A 35 24.58 -0.46 16.42
C GLU A 35 23.49 0.46 15.86
N PHE A 36 23.67 0.93 14.62
CA PHE A 36 22.68 1.74 13.92
C PHE A 36 21.43 0.89 13.57
N ASP A 37 20.35 1.10 14.31
CA ASP A 37 19.09 0.34 14.31
C ASP A 37 17.88 1.31 14.40
N PRO A 38 17.51 1.97 13.30
CA PRO A 38 16.38 2.88 13.28
C PRO A 38 15.04 2.16 13.46
N ARG A 39 14.35 2.45 14.56
CA ARG A 39 13.04 1.85 14.92
C ARG A 39 11.85 2.79 14.75
N HIS A 40 11.97 3.76 13.86
CA HIS A 40 10.88 4.68 13.57
C HIS A 40 9.69 3.93 12.98
N MET A 41 8.51 4.25 13.51
CA MET A 41 7.25 3.66 13.09
C MET A 41 6.52 4.63 12.18
N PHE A 42 6.11 4.16 11.01
CA PHE A 42 5.39 4.98 10.03
C PHE A 42 3.98 4.42 9.85
N GLY A 43 2.99 5.29 9.74
CA GLY A 43 1.59 4.91 9.53
C GLY A 43 0.90 5.96 8.67
N ILE A 44 -0.10 5.54 7.91
CA ILE A 44 -0.87 6.44 7.04
C ILE A 44 -2.24 6.79 7.62
N SER A 45 -2.69 6.03 8.63
CA SER A 45 -3.93 6.26 9.36
C SER A 45 -3.81 5.71 10.78
N ASN A 46 -4.76 6.06 11.64
CA ASN A 46 -4.95 5.56 12.99
C ASN A 46 -6.39 5.85 13.45
N PHE A 47 -6.69 5.66 14.74
CA PHE A 47 -8.04 5.86 15.30
C PHE A 47 -8.49 7.32 15.45
N ASP A 48 -7.57 8.29 15.29
CA ASP A 48 -7.80 9.73 15.42
C ASP A 48 -7.80 10.50 14.08
N VAL A 49 -7.39 9.82 12.99
CA VAL A 49 -7.37 10.39 11.64
C VAL A 49 -8.25 9.57 10.69
N PHE A 50 -8.57 10.20 9.56
CA PHE A 50 -9.50 9.64 8.61
C PHE A 50 -9.03 8.31 8.00
N ARG A 51 -10.00 7.56 7.47
CA ARG A 51 -9.79 6.36 6.68
C ARG A 51 -9.67 6.73 5.21
N TRP A 52 -8.59 6.34 4.55
CA TRP A 52 -8.37 6.67 3.14
C TRP A 52 -9.51 6.26 2.20
N PRO A 53 -10.11 5.06 2.31
CA PRO A 53 -11.19 4.58 1.43
C PRO A 53 -12.48 5.40 1.52
N SER A 54 -12.60 6.29 2.52
CA SER A 54 -13.68 7.29 2.58
C SER A 54 -13.63 8.31 1.44
N LEU A 55 -12.45 8.52 0.85
CA LEU A 55 -12.19 9.54 -0.17
C LEU A 55 -12.40 9.01 -1.58
N VAL A 56 -12.59 9.93 -2.53
CA VAL A 56 -12.48 9.63 -3.97
C VAL A 56 -11.09 9.06 -4.28
N ASN A 57 -11.04 7.90 -4.94
CA ASN A 57 -9.84 7.09 -5.18
C ASN A 57 -9.09 6.72 -3.89
N GLY A 58 -9.85 6.58 -2.79
CA GLY A 58 -9.33 6.38 -1.45
C GLY A 58 -8.53 5.09 -1.29
N THR A 59 -9.05 3.97 -1.82
CA THR A 59 -8.36 2.68 -1.80
C THR A 59 -7.00 2.73 -2.52
N GLN A 60 -6.93 3.36 -3.69
CA GLN A 60 -5.67 3.46 -4.43
C GLN A 60 -4.65 4.35 -3.70
N LYS A 61 -5.10 5.47 -3.13
CA LYS A 61 -4.25 6.34 -2.30
C LYS A 61 -3.78 5.63 -1.04
N GLN A 62 -4.65 4.84 -0.41
CA GLN A 62 -4.28 4.00 0.73
C GLN A 62 -3.16 3.06 0.34
N MET A 63 -3.33 2.30 -0.75
CA MET A 63 -2.31 1.35 -1.20
C MET A 63 -0.98 2.01 -1.57
N LEU A 64 -1.01 3.20 -2.18
CA LEU A 64 0.21 3.98 -2.41
C LEU A 64 0.88 4.40 -1.10
N GLY A 65 0.10 4.92 -0.14
CA GLY A 65 0.61 5.26 1.19
C GLY A 65 1.19 4.06 1.92
N THR A 66 0.51 2.91 1.85
CA THR A 66 0.98 1.66 2.47
C THR A 66 2.21 1.12 1.75
N PHE A 67 2.34 1.28 0.43
CA PHE A 67 3.57 0.97 -0.31
C PHE A 67 4.74 1.83 0.20
N ILE A 68 4.53 3.14 0.35
CA ILE A 68 5.54 4.06 0.88
C ILE A 68 5.95 3.65 2.30
N ASN A 69 4.97 3.43 3.16
CA ASN A 69 5.17 3.01 4.55
C ASN A 69 5.93 1.68 4.66
N SER A 70 5.46 0.66 3.94
CA SER A 70 5.94 -0.72 4.09
C SER A 70 7.20 -1.03 3.33
N LEU A 71 7.41 -0.43 2.15
CA LEU A 71 8.54 -0.80 1.28
C LEU A 71 9.52 0.34 1.05
N LEU A 72 9.07 1.59 0.97
CA LEU A 72 9.93 2.72 0.66
C LEU A 72 10.65 3.25 1.90
N MET A 73 9.95 3.55 2.99
CA MET A 73 10.56 4.15 4.18
C MET A 73 11.36 3.12 4.98
N PRO A 74 12.61 3.43 5.40
CA PRO A 74 13.34 2.59 6.33
C PRO A 74 12.74 2.67 7.73
N GLY A 75 12.29 1.54 8.27
CA GLY A 75 11.66 1.47 9.59
C GLY A 75 10.56 0.40 9.68
N ILE A 76 9.69 0.60 10.67
CA ILE A 76 8.62 -0.32 11.05
C ILE A 76 7.29 0.19 10.48
N PRO A 77 6.62 -0.56 9.59
CA PRO A 77 5.31 -0.16 9.11
C PRO A 77 4.24 -0.43 10.17
N LEU A 78 3.43 0.59 10.44
CA LEU A 78 2.18 0.50 11.18
C LEU A 78 1.02 0.39 10.19
N LEU A 79 0.19 -0.62 10.42
CA LEU A 79 -1.11 -0.77 9.77
C LEU A 79 -2.19 -0.60 10.84
N TYR A 80 -3.26 0.10 10.50
CA TYR A 80 -4.40 0.23 11.38
C TYR A 80 -5.49 -0.76 10.96
N TYR A 81 -6.10 -1.45 11.92
CA TYR A 81 -7.08 -2.50 11.62
C TYR A 81 -8.20 -1.96 10.71
N GLY A 82 -8.66 -2.77 9.78
CA GLY A 82 -9.67 -2.39 8.79
C GLY A 82 -9.11 -1.70 7.54
N GLU A 83 -7.85 -1.24 7.53
CA GLU A 83 -7.21 -0.80 6.28
C GLU A 83 -7.13 -1.96 5.27
N GLU A 84 -6.92 -3.18 5.76
CA GLU A 84 -6.90 -4.39 4.95
C GLU A 84 -8.28 -4.77 4.35
N GLN A 85 -9.35 -4.19 4.90
CA GLN A 85 -10.74 -4.38 4.50
C GLN A 85 -11.35 -3.14 3.84
N ASP A 86 -10.54 -2.12 3.55
CA ASP A 86 -11.00 -0.86 2.98
C ASP A 86 -12.05 -0.11 3.82
N PHE A 87 -11.93 -0.13 5.15
CA PHE A 87 -12.84 0.61 6.03
C PHE A 87 -12.92 2.09 5.69
N TYR A 88 -14.11 2.67 5.83
CA TYR A 88 -14.38 4.01 5.32
C TYR A 88 -15.36 4.84 6.16
N LEU A 89 -15.92 4.28 7.24
CA LEU A 89 -16.85 5.00 8.11
C LEU A 89 -16.15 5.89 9.14
N PHE A 90 -16.92 6.86 9.64
CA PHE A 90 -16.53 7.74 10.73
C PHE A 90 -17.57 7.74 11.86
N ASP A 91 -17.11 7.83 13.11
CA ASP A 91 -17.94 7.90 14.31
C ASP A 91 -17.72 9.16 15.16
N ASN A 92 -17.00 10.16 14.64
CA ASN A 92 -16.78 11.42 15.34
C ASN A 92 -18.07 12.24 15.50
N GLY A 93 -18.22 12.89 16.67
CA GLY A 93 -19.33 13.82 16.96
C GLY A 93 -19.03 15.29 16.68
N ALA A 94 -17.79 15.63 16.29
CA ALA A 94 -17.35 16.98 15.98
C ALA A 94 -16.36 16.97 14.79
N SER A 95 -16.36 18.01 13.97
CA SER A 95 -15.60 18.12 12.71
C SER A 95 -14.08 18.32 12.85
N ASN A 96 -13.60 18.52 14.08
CA ASN A 96 -12.19 18.73 14.39
C ASN A 96 -11.36 17.44 14.42
N TYR A 97 -12.00 16.27 14.48
CA TYR A 97 -11.38 14.94 14.34
C TYR A 97 -12.17 14.06 13.39
N LEU A 98 -11.52 13.10 12.74
CA LEU A 98 -12.14 12.13 11.84
C LEU A 98 -11.86 10.72 12.36
N PHE A 99 -12.65 10.27 13.33
CA PHE A 99 -12.45 8.98 13.99
C PHE A 99 -12.85 7.82 13.09
N GLY A 100 -11.87 7.00 12.71
CA GLY A 100 -12.08 5.85 11.83
C GLY A 100 -12.34 4.54 12.56
N ARG A 101 -13.29 4.48 13.52
CA ARG A 101 -13.41 3.35 14.47
C ARG A 101 -14.48 2.33 14.08
N GLN A 102 -14.68 2.11 12.79
CA GLN A 102 -15.59 1.08 12.24
C GLN A 102 -15.31 -0.30 12.87
N PRO A 103 -16.33 -1.08 13.27
CA PRO A 103 -16.11 -2.40 13.88
C PRO A 103 -15.67 -3.44 12.84
N MET A 104 -14.77 -4.35 13.23
CA MET A 104 -14.39 -5.52 12.41
C MET A 104 -15.46 -6.61 12.46
N THR A 105 -16.05 -6.81 13.63
CA THR A 105 -17.09 -7.82 13.85
C THR A 105 -18.46 -7.30 13.42
N SER A 106 -19.32 -8.22 12.97
CA SER A 106 -20.71 -7.93 12.62
C SER A 106 -21.42 -7.11 13.71
N SER A 107 -21.95 -5.94 13.32
CA SER A 107 -22.72 -5.04 14.20
C SER A 107 -23.57 -4.06 13.41
N GLN A 108 -24.85 -3.93 13.78
CA GLN A 108 -25.77 -2.94 13.19
C GLN A 108 -25.82 -1.62 13.98
N ALA A 109 -25.05 -1.50 15.07
CA ALA A 109 -25.16 -0.34 15.97
C ALA A 109 -24.85 0.98 15.24
N TRP A 110 -23.85 0.96 14.35
CA TRP A 110 -23.38 2.15 13.64
C TRP A 110 -24.42 2.68 12.63
N GLN A 111 -25.22 1.82 11.97
CA GLN A 111 -26.29 2.25 11.05
C GLN A 111 -27.33 3.13 11.74
N ARG A 112 -27.57 2.91 13.04
CA ARG A 112 -28.54 3.67 13.83
C ARG A 112 -28.14 5.13 14.04
N HIS A 113 -26.86 5.47 13.87
CA HIS A 113 -26.36 6.85 14.01
C HIS A 113 -26.60 7.70 12.75
N GLY A 114 -27.08 7.10 11.65
CA GLY A 114 -27.33 7.80 10.39
C GLY A 114 -26.06 8.10 9.59
N CYS A 115 -26.24 8.69 8.41
CA CYS A 115 -25.15 8.92 7.47
C CYS A 115 -24.27 10.11 7.87
N TYR A 116 -22.98 10.00 7.55
CA TYR A 116 -22.00 11.02 7.89
C TYR A 116 -22.25 12.35 7.17
N ARG A 117 -22.27 13.46 7.92
CA ARG A 117 -22.54 14.82 7.40
C ARG A 117 -21.66 15.93 7.99
N LEU A 118 -20.80 15.64 8.98
CA LEU A 118 -20.02 16.68 9.67
C LEU A 118 -18.92 17.32 8.81
N GLY A 119 -18.33 16.55 7.90
CA GLY A 119 -17.16 17.01 7.13
C GLY A 119 -15.91 17.14 7.99
N SER A 120 -14.98 18.02 7.60
CA SER A 120 -13.71 18.21 8.30
C SER A 120 -13.36 19.69 8.42
N GLU A 121 -12.94 20.10 9.61
CA GLU A 121 -12.28 21.40 9.83
C GLU A 121 -10.80 21.38 9.46
N GLN A 122 -10.18 20.20 9.49
CA GLN A 122 -8.74 20.02 9.21
C GLN A 122 -8.43 20.04 7.71
N TYR A 123 -9.30 19.42 6.90
CA TYR A 123 -9.09 19.26 5.46
C TYR A 123 -10.09 20.11 4.67
N PHE A 124 -9.59 21.08 3.93
CA PHE A 124 -10.43 21.94 3.11
C PHE A 124 -11.10 21.13 1.99
N ASN A 125 -12.42 21.28 1.87
CA ASN A 125 -13.23 20.62 0.83
C ASN A 125 -12.88 19.12 0.65
N MET A 126 -12.82 18.40 1.77
CA MET A 126 -12.49 16.98 1.78
C MET A 126 -13.50 16.20 0.93
N ARG A 127 -13.04 15.66 -0.20
CA ARG A 127 -13.88 14.91 -1.15
C ARG A 127 -14.20 13.51 -0.64
N LEU A 128 -15.12 13.46 0.33
CA LEU A 128 -15.71 12.23 0.86
C LEU A 128 -16.69 11.64 -0.16
N GLU A 129 -16.71 10.31 -0.24
CA GLU A 129 -17.60 9.54 -1.12
C GLU A 129 -18.32 8.48 -0.29
N LYS A 130 -17.74 7.28 -0.12
CA LYS A 130 -18.38 6.14 0.57
C LYS A 130 -18.83 6.47 1.99
N ALA A 131 -18.07 7.29 2.72
CA ALA A 131 -18.42 7.69 4.08
C ALA A 131 -19.78 8.42 4.17
N LEU A 132 -20.15 9.18 3.14
CA LEU A 132 -21.37 10.00 3.14
C LEU A 132 -22.65 9.20 2.99
N ILE A 133 -22.55 7.98 2.45
CA ILE A 133 -23.67 7.06 2.22
C ILE A 133 -23.48 5.74 2.97
N GLY A 134 -22.47 5.67 3.83
CA GLY A 134 -22.10 4.42 4.49
C GLY A 134 -23.23 3.82 5.32
N CYS A 135 -24.12 4.64 5.90
CA CYS A 135 -25.30 4.18 6.65
C CYS A 135 -26.31 3.38 5.82
N GLU A 136 -26.27 3.51 4.50
CA GLU A 136 -27.13 2.80 3.55
C GLU A 136 -26.46 1.52 3.00
N ASP A 137 -25.20 1.27 3.36
CA ASP A 137 -24.45 0.08 2.95
C ASP A 137 -24.47 -0.99 4.05
N ASP A 138 -25.21 -2.07 3.81
CA ASP A 138 -25.31 -3.22 4.71
C ASP A 138 -24.00 -3.98 4.87
N TRP A 139 -23.05 -3.86 3.91
CA TRP A 139 -21.74 -4.48 4.01
C TRP A 139 -21.03 -4.10 5.32
N ASN A 140 -21.13 -2.83 5.71
CA ASN A 140 -20.51 -2.32 6.94
C ASN A 140 -21.03 -3.01 8.22
N SER A 141 -22.23 -3.60 8.19
CA SER A 141 -22.81 -4.33 9.33
C SER A 141 -22.36 -5.80 9.41
N LEU A 142 -21.71 -6.30 8.37
CA LEU A 142 -21.20 -7.66 8.31
C LEU A 142 -19.88 -7.81 9.06
N ASP A 143 -19.46 -9.05 9.24
CA ASP A 143 -18.12 -9.39 9.71
C ASP A 143 -17.10 -9.18 8.58
N HIS A 144 -15.98 -8.56 8.93
CA HIS A 144 -14.97 -8.09 7.99
C HIS A 144 -13.67 -8.90 8.05
N PHE A 145 -13.66 -10.10 8.63
CA PHE A 145 -12.47 -10.97 8.61
C PHE A 145 -12.22 -11.67 7.24
N ASP A 146 -12.64 -11.05 6.12
CA ASP A 146 -12.55 -11.61 4.77
C ASP A 146 -11.08 -11.85 4.35
N PRO A 147 -10.68 -13.11 4.08
CA PRO A 147 -9.35 -13.46 3.59
C PRO A 147 -9.12 -13.15 2.12
N SER A 148 -10.17 -12.87 1.35
CA SER A 148 -10.10 -12.60 -0.08
C SER A 148 -10.01 -11.11 -0.43
N ALA A 149 -10.14 -10.22 0.56
CA ALA A 149 -10.08 -8.77 0.38
C ALA A 149 -8.82 -8.32 -0.38
N GLY A 150 -9.03 -7.43 -1.36
CA GLY A 150 -7.96 -6.98 -2.26
C GLY A 150 -6.84 -6.24 -1.55
N SER A 151 -7.19 -5.30 -0.67
CA SER A 151 -6.23 -4.54 0.14
C SER A 151 -5.45 -5.45 1.09
N ARG A 152 -6.12 -6.38 1.79
CA ARG A 152 -5.45 -7.42 2.60
C ARG A 152 -4.41 -8.20 1.81
N ARG A 153 -4.77 -8.66 0.61
CA ARG A 153 -3.86 -9.42 -0.25
C ARG A 153 -2.66 -8.59 -0.69
N MET A 154 -2.86 -7.32 -1.05
CA MET A 154 -1.76 -6.42 -1.43
C MET A 154 -0.83 -6.13 -0.23
N MET A 155 -1.39 -5.85 0.95
CA MET A 155 -0.62 -5.64 2.17
C MET A 155 0.18 -6.90 2.57
N ALA A 156 -0.44 -8.08 2.49
CA ALA A 156 0.24 -9.35 2.69
C ALA A 156 1.40 -9.54 1.71
N HIS A 157 1.21 -9.15 0.43
CA HIS A 157 2.28 -9.18 -0.56
C HIS A 157 3.42 -8.23 -0.21
N PHE A 158 3.16 -7.03 0.30
CA PHE A 158 4.23 -6.14 0.78
C PHE A 158 5.06 -6.78 1.90
N HIS A 159 4.41 -7.40 2.89
CA HIS A 159 5.11 -8.11 3.96
C HIS A 159 5.84 -9.37 3.46
N TYR A 160 5.28 -10.06 2.47
CA TYR A 160 5.99 -11.13 1.79
C TYR A 160 7.28 -10.63 1.13
N LEU A 161 7.23 -9.52 0.40
CA LEU A 161 8.41 -8.92 -0.22
C LEU A 161 9.46 -8.51 0.82
N ARG A 162 9.05 -7.93 1.95
CA ARG A 162 9.95 -7.62 3.08
C ARG A 162 10.66 -8.85 3.64
N LYS A 163 9.99 -10.01 3.65
CA LYS A 163 10.57 -11.29 4.06
C LYS A 163 11.51 -11.88 3.00
N GLN A 164 11.17 -11.75 1.72
CA GLN A 164 11.99 -12.29 0.63
C GLN A 164 13.24 -11.45 0.35
N TYR A 165 13.13 -10.13 0.51
CA TYR A 165 14.17 -9.19 0.20
C TYR A 165 14.55 -8.39 1.44
N PRO A 166 15.54 -8.87 2.23
CA PRO A 166 15.95 -8.24 3.48
C PRO A 166 16.24 -6.73 3.37
N VAL A 167 16.67 -6.25 2.20
CA VAL A 167 16.91 -4.82 1.95
C VAL A 167 15.66 -3.94 2.15
N LEU A 168 14.45 -4.46 1.99
CA LEU A 168 13.21 -3.72 2.25
C LEU A 168 12.92 -3.57 3.74
N THR A 169 13.40 -4.50 4.57
CA THR A 169 13.27 -4.42 6.03
C THR A 169 14.43 -3.64 6.63
N ASP A 170 15.64 -4.04 6.30
CA ASP A 170 16.85 -3.64 7.01
C ASP A 170 17.81 -2.80 6.15
N GLY A 171 17.52 -2.56 4.87
CA GLY A 171 18.33 -1.65 4.04
C GLY A 171 18.03 -0.20 4.39
N PHE A 172 18.95 0.50 5.05
CA PHE A 172 18.71 1.85 5.57
C PHE A 172 19.13 2.99 4.65
N ARG A 173 19.69 2.70 3.47
CA ARG A 173 19.90 3.72 2.45
C ARG A 173 18.65 3.86 1.60
N LEU A 174 18.11 5.07 1.62
CA LEU A 174 17.02 5.51 0.75
C LEU A 174 17.58 6.61 -0.18
N LEU A 175 17.62 6.35 -1.49
CA LEU A 175 18.16 7.25 -2.50
C LEU A 175 17.09 7.66 -3.50
N GLN A 176 16.92 8.97 -3.74
CA GLN A 176 16.13 9.47 -4.87
C GLN A 176 17.01 9.44 -6.12
N ASN A 177 16.69 8.55 -7.06
CA ASN A 177 17.39 8.47 -8.34
C ASN A 177 16.95 9.62 -9.27
N GLY A 178 15.72 10.09 -9.13
CA GLY A 178 15.16 11.20 -9.91
C GLY A 178 13.68 11.40 -9.62
N ASN A 179 13.15 12.54 -10.06
CA ASN A 179 11.73 12.87 -10.02
C ASN A 179 11.34 13.63 -11.30
N TRP A 180 10.13 13.37 -11.79
CA TRP A 180 9.55 14.06 -12.94
C TRP A 180 8.22 14.64 -12.49
N THR A 181 8.33 15.78 -11.85
CA THR A 181 7.24 16.38 -11.07
C THR A 181 7.02 17.83 -11.47
N SER A 182 5.86 18.33 -11.10
CA SER A 182 5.46 19.73 -11.21
C SER A 182 4.71 20.14 -9.96
N TYR A 183 4.59 21.45 -9.75
CA TYR A 183 3.88 21.99 -8.60
C TYR A 183 2.50 22.48 -9.01
N ILE A 184 1.48 22.12 -8.22
CA ILE A 184 0.13 22.66 -8.33
C ILE A 184 -0.22 23.45 -7.07
N GLN A 185 -1.08 24.45 -7.22
CA GLN A 185 -1.67 25.16 -6.09
C GLN A 185 -3.06 24.61 -5.79
N LEU A 186 -3.25 24.12 -4.56
CA LEU A 186 -4.57 23.76 -4.05
C LEU A 186 -5.18 24.95 -3.27
N PRO A 187 -6.49 25.24 -3.41
CA PRO A 187 -7.13 26.41 -2.80
C PRO A 187 -6.97 26.55 -1.27
N GLY A 188 -7.03 25.45 -0.53
CA GLY A 188 -6.97 25.39 0.93
C GLY A 188 -5.55 25.24 1.51
N SER A 189 -4.51 25.11 0.69
CA SER A 189 -3.12 24.92 1.14
C SER A 189 -2.37 26.22 1.45
N ASN A 190 -3.05 27.36 1.57
CA ASN A 190 -2.45 28.65 1.97
C ASN A 190 -1.13 29.00 1.24
N ARG A 191 -1.12 28.93 -0.09
CA ARG A 191 0.05 29.15 -0.98
C ARG A 191 1.17 28.11 -0.89
N THR A 192 1.03 27.10 -0.03
CA THR A 192 1.88 25.91 -0.10
C THR A 192 1.53 25.14 -1.37
N GLN A 193 2.54 24.95 -2.23
CA GLN A 193 2.39 24.19 -3.46
C GLN A 193 2.47 22.69 -3.17
N THR A 194 1.67 21.89 -3.89
CA THR A 194 1.70 20.43 -3.84
C THR A 194 2.51 19.90 -5.00
N GLU A 195 3.52 19.06 -4.73
CA GLU A 195 4.27 18.36 -5.77
C GLU A 195 3.46 17.18 -6.31
N ILE A 196 3.30 17.11 -7.63
CA ILE A 196 2.64 16.00 -8.32
C ILE A 196 3.52 15.46 -9.44
N GLY A 197 3.44 14.15 -9.69
CA GLY A 197 4.19 13.47 -10.73
C GLY A 197 4.59 12.06 -10.31
N TRP A 198 5.83 11.69 -10.59
CA TRP A 198 6.36 10.39 -10.23
C TRP A 198 7.84 10.45 -9.84
N TRP A 199 8.26 9.47 -9.04
CA TRP A 199 9.59 9.41 -8.43
C TRP A 199 10.24 8.06 -8.73
N SER A 200 11.57 8.08 -8.86
CA SER A 200 12.45 6.93 -9.03
C SER A 200 13.38 6.83 -7.83
N VAL A 201 13.46 5.65 -7.23
CA VAL A 201 13.96 5.46 -5.86
C VAL A 201 14.70 4.16 -5.71
N SER A 202 15.78 4.13 -4.93
CA SER A 202 16.48 2.89 -4.58
C SER A 202 16.57 2.70 -3.07
N ARG A 203 16.28 1.47 -2.63
CA ARG A 203 16.60 0.97 -1.28
C ARG A 203 17.82 0.07 -1.35
N SER A 204 18.81 0.36 -0.51
CA SER A 204 20.02 -0.44 -0.36
C SER A 204 20.51 -0.46 1.08
N PRO A 205 21.49 -1.30 1.44
CA PRO A 205 22.25 -1.11 2.67
C PRO A 205 22.98 0.23 2.66
N LEU A 206 23.15 0.81 3.86
CA LEU A 206 23.90 2.05 4.06
C LEU A 206 25.41 1.77 4.01
N PRO A 207 26.15 2.35 3.04
CA PRO A 207 27.59 2.11 2.92
C PRO A 207 28.34 2.48 4.20
N GLY A 208 29.30 1.65 4.59
CA GLY A 208 30.11 1.85 5.80
C GLY A 208 29.42 1.39 7.09
N LEU A 209 28.15 1.72 7.30
CA LEU A 209 27.41 1.34 8.53
C LEU A 209 26.79 -0.06 8.45
N GLN A 210 26.43 -0.53 7.26
CA GLN A 210 25.85 -1.86 7.03
C GLN A 210 26.78 -2.72 6.18
N ALA A 211 28.07 -2.74 6.52
CA ALA A 211 29.10 -3.42 5.73
C ALA A 211 28.93 -4.95 5.67
N ASN A 212 28.35 -5.56 6.71
CA ASN A 212 28.10 -7.00 6.80
C ASN A 212 26.68 -7.40 6.39
N PHE A 213 26.00 -6.57 5.59
CA PHE A 213 24.64 -6.86 5.14
C PHE A 213 24.62 -8.11 4.24
N ASN A 214 24.20 -9.23 4.83
CA ASN A 214 24.18 -10.52 4.14
C ASN A 214 22.85 -10.71 3.40
N SER A 215 22.80 -10.28 2.14
CA SER A 215 21.67 -10.55 1.26
C SER A 215 22.11 -10.83 -0.17
N THR A 216 21.38 -11.72 -0.83
CA THR A 216 21.51 -11.97 -2.28
C THR A 216 21.07 -10.77 -3.11
N VAL A 217 20.20 -9.92 -2.55
CA VAL A 217 19.66 -8.72 -3.23
C VAL A 217 19.91 -7.49 -2.36
N ASN A 218 20.88 -6.68 -2.76
CA ASN A 218 21.28 -5.48 -2.03
C ASN A 218 20.68 -4.18 -2.60
N ASN A 219 19.95 -4.25 -3.71
CA ASN A 219 19.30 -3.08 -4.29
C ASN A 219 17.90 -3.48 -4.76
N ILE A 220 16.90 -2.71 -4.32
CA ILE A 220 15.58 -2.71 -4.92
C ILE A 220 15.28 -1.32 -5.43
N TRP A 221 14.91 -1.27 -6.69
CA TRP A 221 14.52 -0.04 -7.37
C TRP A 221 13.02 0.08 -7.40
N MET A 222 12.49 1.26 -7.11
CA MET A 222 11.08 1.54 -6.95
C MET A 222 10.69 2.77 -7.73
N ILE A 223 9.50 2.69 -8.32
CA ILE A 223 8.83 3.80 -8.98
C ILE A 223 7.45 3.96 -8.35
N PHE A 224 7.02 5.18 -8.08
CA PHE A 224 5.65 5.46 -7.69
C PHE A 224 5.17 6.80 -8.23
N THR A 225 3.86 6.94 -8.39
CA THR A 225 3.22 8.19 -8.84
C THR A 225 2.06 8.57 -7.94
N ASN A 226 1.85 9.87 -7.74
CA ASN A 226 0.64 10.39 -7.10
C ASN A 226 -0.36 10.98 -8.12
N MET A 227 -0.14 10.75 -9.42
CA MET A 227 -1.03 11.17 -10.48
C MET A 227 -2.33 10.36 -10.44
N ASN A 228 -3.45 11.00 -10.77
CA ASN A 228 -4.77 10.38 -10.82
C ASN A 228 -5.17 9.89 -12.22
N VAL A 229 -4.25 9.91 -13.17
CA VAL A 229 -4.45 9.55 -14.58
C VAL A 229 -3.38 8.57 -15.03
N THR A 230 -3.75 7.66 -15.93
CA THR A 230 -2.79 6.78 -16.60
C THR A 230 -1.91 7.61 -17.52
N GLN A 231 -0.60 7.45 -17.41
CA GLN A 231 0.36 8.12 -18.29
C GLN A 231 1.47 7.16 -18.73
N THR A 232 1.83 7.27 -20.00
CA THR A 232 2.99 6.59 -20.57
C THR A 232 4.09 7.62 -20.75
N TYR A 233 5.24 7.32 -20.18
CA TYR A 233 6.44 8.14 -20.26
C TYR A 233 7.47 7.44 -21.13
N ALA A 234 8.14 8.19 -21.99
CA ALA A 234 9.26 7.73 -22.80
C ALA A 234 10.41 8.71 -22.60
N TYR A 235 11.61 8.17 -22.38
CA TYR A 235 12.81 8.94 -22.09
C TYR A 235 13.95 8.50 -23.00
N ASP A 236 14.62 9.46 -23.61
CA ASP A 236 15.87 9.20 -24.31
C ASP A 236 16.99 9.04 -23.27
N CYS A 237 17.61 7.86 -23.24
CA CYS A 237 18.71 7.52 -22.34
C CYS A 237 20.00 8.30 -22.60
N ASN A 238 20.02 9.11 -23.68
CA ASN A 238 21.08 10.05 -24.02
C ASN A 238 20.75 11.51 -23.66
N SER A 239 19.57 11.77 -23.10
CA SER A 239 19.15 13.12 -22.69
C SER A 239 19.43 13.37 -21.21
N ASP A 240 19.37 14.63 -20.77
CA ASP A 240 19.58 15.00 -19.36
C ASP A 240 18.50 14.46 -18.41
N LEU A 241 17.30 14.14 -18.91
CA LEU A 241 16.15 13.68 -18.12
C LEU A 241 15.96 12.15 -18.13
N TRP A 242 17.01 11.40 -18.45
CA TRP A 242 16.99 9.94 -18.49
C TRP A 242 16.68 9.31 -17.12
N VAL A 243 16.09 8.11 -17.14
CA VAL A 243 15.66 7.41 -15.92
C VAL A 243 16.78 6.52 -15.41
N SER A 244 17.56 7.02 -14.44
CA SER A 244 18.65 6.25 -13.82
C SER A 244 18.17 5.09 -12.96
N THR A 245 18.91 3.98 -13.01
CA THR A 245 18.66 2.74 -12.27
C THR A 245 19.92 2.30 -11.48
N PRO A 246 19.78 1.43 -10.46
CA PRO A 246 20.93 0.95 -9.69
C PRO A 246 21.74 -0.17 -10.37
N TRP A 247 21.48 -0.46 -11.66
CA TRP A 247 22.16 -1.52 -12.40
C TRP A 247 22.83 -0.97 -13.66
N VAL A 248 23.65 -1.79 -14.32
CA VAL A 248 24.28 -1.45 -15.60
C VAL A 248 23.31 -1.63 -16.76
N GLY A 249 23.55 -0.92 -17.87
CA GLY A 249 22.81 -1.14 -19.11
C GLY A 249 22.94 -2.58 -19.63
N GLY A 250 21.91 -3.05 -20.31
CA GLY A 250 21.73 -4.44 -20.73
C GLY A 250 21.15 -5.37 -19.65
N THR A 251 20.99 -4.91 -18.41
CA THR A 251 20.34 -5.71 -17.36
C THR A 251 18.85 -5.85 -17.64
N THR A 252 18.34 -7.08 -17.59
CA THR A 252 16.89 -7.35 -17.63
C THR A 252 16.34 -7.36 -16.20
N ILE A 253 15.36 -6.50 -15.94
CA ILE A 253 14.69 -6.36 -14.64
C ILE A 253 13.24 -6.80 -14.72
N ARG A 254 12.67 -7.20 -13.59
CA ARG A 254 11.29 -7.65 -13.48
C ARG A 254 10.56 -6.98 -12.33
N ASN A 255 9.34 -6.53 -12.59
CA ASN A 255 8.47 -5.95 -11.59
C ASN A 255 8.07 -7.02 -10.55
N LEU A 256 8.07 -6.64 -9.28
CA LEU A 256 7.65 -7.43 -8.12
C LEU A 256 6.13 -7.40 -7.90
N PHE A 257 5.41 -6.59 -8.67
CA PHE A 257 3.94 -6.51 -8.66
C PHE A 257 3.35 -6.96 -9.99
N TYR A 258 2.15 -7.52 -9.94
CA TYR A 258 1.39 -7.91 -11.13
C TYR A 258 1.24 -6.71 -12.10
N PRO A 259 1.39 -6.88 -13.43
CA PRO A 259 1.54 -8.15 -14.15
C PRO A 259 2.98 -8.69 -14.27
N PHE A 260 3.88 -8.27 -13.38
CA PHE A 260 5.29 -8.72 -13.32
C PHE A 260 6.05 -8.45 -14.62
N GLU A 261 5.81 -7.28 -15.20
CA GLU A 261 6.42 -6.81 -16.43
C GLU A 261 7.93 -6.94 -16.39
N ILE A 262 8.51 -7.26 -17.54
CA ILE A 262 9.94 -7.37 -17.75
C ILE A 262 10.39 -6.19 -18.60
N TYR A 263 11.46 -5.53 -18.18
CA TYR A 263 12.08 -4.42 -18.89
C TYR A 263 13.55 -4.72 -19.14
N ASN A 264 14.04 -4.35 -20.32
CA ASN A 264 15.47 -4.32 -20.63
C ASN A 264 15.98 -2.90 -20.45
N LEU A 265 17.06 -2.74 -19.70
CA LEU A 265 17.68 -1.44 -19.48
C LEU A 265 18.61 -1.09 -20.63
N ASP A 266 18.50 0.13 -21.14
CA ASP A 266 19.40 0.66 -22.15
C ASP A 266 20.66 1.24 -21.50
N ASN A 267 21.71 1.44 -22.29
CA ASN A 267 22.89 2.17 -21.83
C ASN A 267 22.59 3.66 -21.75
N SER A 268 22.94 4.29 -20.62
CA SER A 268 23.07 5.75 -20.55
C SER A 268 24.46 6.20 -21.04
N GLN A 269 24.72 7.51 -20.96
CA GLN A 269 26.04 8.09 -21.17
C GLN A 269 26.87 8.24 -19.89
N SER A 270 26.33 7.84 -18.73
CA SER A 270 27.01 7.94 -17.44
C SER A 270 27.75 6.66 -17.10
N SER A 271 29.04 6.75 -16.78
CA SER A 271 29.84 5.59 -16.37
C SER A 271 29.34 5.05 -15.03
N PHE A 272 29.03 3.76 -14.94
CA PHE A 272 28.52 3.13 -13.72
C PHE A 272 29.52 3.19 -12.55
N ASN A 273 30.81 3.08 -12.86
CA ASN A 273 31.89 3.14 -11.88
C ASN A 273 32.44 4.57 -11.64
N GLY A 274 31.82 5.60 -12.25
CA GLY A 274 32.27 7.00 -12.11
C GLY A 274 33.65 7.30 -12.72
N ASN A 275 34.15 6.47 -13.63
CA ASN A 275 35.49 6.58 -14.23
C ASN A 275 35.48 7.04 -15.70
N GLY A 276 34.32 7.46 -16.22
CA GLY A 276 34.16 7.91 -17.61
C GLY A 276 34.21 6.77 -18.65
N ALA A 277 34.20 5.51 -18.23
CA ALA A 277 34.22 4.34 -19.11
C ALA A 277 33.08 3.36 -18.82
N ALA A 278 32.85 2.44 -19.76
CA ALA A 278 31.93 1.33 -19.58
C ALA A 278 32.32 0.46 -18.36
N PRO A 279 31.36 -0.22 -17.71
CA PRO A 279 29.93 -0.30 -18.07
C PRO A 279 29.18 1.00 -17.80
N TRP A 280 28.15 1.27 -18.62
CA TRP A 280 27.29 2.45 -18.48
C TRP A 280 26.15 2.16 -17.49
N VAL A 281 25.67 3.18 -16.79
CA VAL A 281 24.49 3.05 -15.93
C VAL A 281 23.28 2.70 -16.79
N GLY A 282 22.47 1.77 -16.30
CA GLY A 282 21.25 1.33 -16.95
C GLY A 282 20.17 2.40 -16.89
N CYS A 283 19.47 2.58 -18.00
CA CYS A 283 18.39 3.54 -18.17
C CYS A 283 17.08 2.81 -18.50
N LEU A 284 15.96 3.26 -17.93
CA LEU A 284 14.65 2.78 -18.34
C LEU A 284 14.10 3.66 -19.49
N PRO A 285 13.95 3.14 -20.73
CA PRO A 285 13.57 3.96 -21.88
C PRO A 285 12.10 4.38 -21.87
N GLY A 286 11.24 3.69 -21.11
CA GLY A 286 9.85 4.09 -20.97
C GLY A 286 9.07 3.24 -19.97
N ILE A 287 7.97 3.80 -19.48
CA ILE A 287 7.10 3.18 -18.49
C ILE A 287 5.67 3.69 -18.59
N THR A 288 4.70 2.81 -18.37
CA THR A 288 3.30 3.20 -18.18
C THR A 288 2.92 3.06 -16.71
N LEU A 289 2.42 4.16 -16.13
CA LEU A 289 1.96 4.23 -14.76
C LEU A 289 0.45 4.45 -14.73
N GLN A 290 -0.25 3.63 -13.95
CA GLN A 290 -1.67 3.79 -13.66
C GLN A 290 -1.85 4.81 -12.52
N PRO A 291 -3.08 5.34 -12.31
CA PRO A 291 -3.36 6.26 -11.21
C PRO A 291 -2.88 5.72 -9.86
N TYR A 292 -2.12 6.52 -9.13
CA TYR A 292 -1.56 6.19 -7.81
C TYR A 292 -0.74 4.89 -7.77
N SER A 293 -0.24 4.43 -8.91
CA SER A 293 0.45 3.15 -8.99
C SER A 293 1.89 3.23 -8.52
N PHE A 294 2.42 2.05 -8.22
CA PHE A 294 3.80 1.84 -7.84
C PHE A 294 4.32 0.56 -8.50
N LYS A 295 5.63 0.48 -8.65
CA LYS A 295 6.37 -0.67 -9.17
C LYS A 295 7.64 -0.83 -8.34
N ALA A 296 8.11 -2.06 -8.19
CA ALA A 296 9.40 -2.36 -7.57
C ALA A 296 10.11 -3.41 -8.41
N PHE A 297 11.41 -3.30 -8.57
CA PHE A 297 12.18 -4.09 -9.53
C PHE A 297 13.39 -4.74 -8.89
N VAL A 298 13.70 -5.92 -9.43
CA VAL A 298 14.94 -6.65 -9.23
C VAL A 298 15.42 -7.19 -10.58
N PRO A 299 16.71 -7.53 -10.75
CA PRO A 299 17.16 -8.31 -11.90
C PRO A 299 16.37 -9.62 -11.99
N VAL A 300 16.07 -10.09 -13.20
CA VAL A 300 15.26 -11.31 -13.42
C VAL A 300 15.80 -12.52 -12.65
N ALA A 301 17.13 -12.66 -12.57
CA ALA A 301 17.79 -13.76 -11.84
C ALA A 301 17.48 -13.79 -10.33
N ASN A 302 17.06 -12.65 -9.77
CA ASN A 302 16.76 -12.47 -8.34
C ASN A 302 15.25 -12.40 -8.08
N TRP A 303 14.42 -12.56 -9.10
CA TRP A 303 12.97 -12.45 -8.98
C TRP A 303 12.39 -13.73 -8.38
N VAL A 304 11.56 -13.57 -7.33
CA VAL A 304 10.86 -14.68 -6.66
C VAL A 304 9.36 -14.48 -6.85
N PRO A 305 8.60 -15.51 -7.30
CA PRO A 305 7.17 -15.39 -7.49
C PRO A 305 6.43 -15.22 -6.15
N PRO A 306 5.32 -14.45 -6.11
CA PRO A 306 4.47 -14.40 -4.93
C PRO A 306 3.90 -15.80 -4.61
N PRO A 307 3.59 -16.08 -3.32
CA PRO A 307 2.90 -17.31 -2.97
C PRO A 307 1.48 -17.34 -3.55
N ALA A 308 0.91 -18.54 -3.58
CA ALA A 308 -0.52 -18.71 -3.83
C ALA A 308 -1.33 -17.96 -2.76
N MET A 309 -2.28 -17.15 -3.18
CA MET A 309 -3.14 -16.34 -2.33
C MET A 309 -4.58 -16.45 -2.80
N LEU A 310 -5.50 -16.53 -1.83
CA LEU A 310 -6.92 -16.45 -2.08
C LEU A 310 -7.28 -15.07 -2.65
N THR A 311 -8.00 -15.05 -3.76
CA THR A 311 -8.39 -13.84 -4.47
C THR A 311 -9.88 -13.59 -4.45
N ARG A 312 -10.67 -14.65 -4.32
CA ARG A 312 -12.12 -14.58 -4.22
C ARG A 312 -12.69 -15.80 -3.52
N PHE A 313 -13.77 -15.57 -2.79
CA PHE A 313 -14.63 -16.61 -2.23
C PHE A 313 -16.08 -16.28 -2.63
N THR A 314 -16.82 -17.26 -3.14
CA THR A 314 -18.24 -17.13 -3.49
C THR A 314 -19.02 -18.22 -2.73
N PRO A 315 -20.18 -17.93 -2.10
CA PRO A 315 -20.95 -16.68 -2.16
C PRO A 315 -20.28 -15.48 -1.47
N GLY A 316 -19.36 -15.73 -0.53
CA GLY A 316 -18.53 -14.70 0.08
C GLY A 316 -18.39 -14.86 1.59
N HIS A 317 -17.44 -14.12 2.15
CA HIS A 317 -17.30 -14.01 3.59
C HIS A 317 -18.53 -13.30 4.21
N ASP A 318 -19.03 -13.82 5.34
CA ASP A 318 -20.25 -13.38 6.05
C ASP A 318 -21.46 -13.06 5.15
N THR A 319 -21.56 -13.73 4.00
CA THR A 319 -22.69 -13.54 3.08
C THR A 319 -23.97 -14.12 3.68
N ARG A 320 -25.03 -13.31 3.70
CA ARG A 320 -26.36 -13.73 4.12
C ARG A 320 -27.00 -14.54 2.99
N LEU A 321 -27.27 -15.81 3.25
CA LEU A 321 -28.03 -16.67 2.36
C LEU A 321 -29.50 -16.66 2.81
N HIS A 322 -30.34 -16.06 1.98
CA HIS A 322 -31.79 -16.17 2.13
C HIS A 322 -32.26 -17.52 1.58
N VAL A 323 -33.00 -18.25 2.40
CA VAL A 323 -33.43 -19.62 2.12
C VAL A 323 -34.86 -19.77 2.63
N GLU A 324 -35.75 -20.25 1.77
CA GLU A 324 -37.10 -20.68 2.12
C GLU A 324 -37.25 -22.21 2.02
N SER A 325 -38.34 -22.73 2.60
CA SER A 325 -38.60 -24.17 2.55
C SER A 325 -38.90 -24.61 1.12
N GLY A 326 -38.08 -25.53 0.59
CA GLY A 326 -38.19 -26.02 -0.79
C GLY A 326 -37.12 -25.45 -1.73
N ASP A 327 -36.37 -24.44 -1.31
CA ASP A 327 -35.26 -23.92 -2.11
C ASP A 327 -34.12 -24.92 -2.19
N ALA A 328 -33.46 -25.01 -3.35
CA ALA A 328 -32.28 -25.87 -3.52
C ALA A 328 -31.13 -25.50 -2.57
N ASN A 329 -31.00 -24.22 -2.26
CA ASN A 329 -30.00 -23.72 -1.31
C ASN A 329 -30.33 -24.01 0.16
N ALA A 330 -31.49 -24.61 0.45
CA ALA A 330 -31.84 -25.06 1.79
C ALA A 330 -31.03 -26.27 2.25
N THR A 331 -30.50 -27.04 1.30
CA THR A 331 -29.71 -28.25 1.59
C THR A 331 -28.34 -28.26 0.93
N THR A 332 -28.09 -27.39 -0.06
CA THR A 332 -26.86 -27.42 -0.86
C THR A 332 -26.38 -26.02 -1.17
N ILE A 333 -25.13 -25.70 -0.85
CA ILE A 333 -24.52 -24.40 -1.13
C ILE A 333 -23.31 -24.62 -2.00
N ASP A 334 -23.29 -23.98 -3.17
CA ASP A 334 -22.13 -23.98 -4.05
C ASP A 334 -21.07 -23.00 -3.55
N ILE A 335 -19.85 -23.50 -3.38
CA ILE A 335 -18.70 -22.72 -2.93
C ILE A 335 -17.64 -22.69 -4.01
N SER A 336 -17.17 -21.49 -4.35
CA SER A 336 -16.02 -21.27 -5.24
C SER A 336 -14.92 -20.50 -4.52
N ILE A 337 -13.68 -20.94 -4.72
CA ILE A 337 -12.46 -20.38 -4.13
C ILE A 337 -11.47 -20.15 -5.27
N GLU A 338 -11.08 -18.90 -5.50
CA GLU A 338 -10.21 -18.51 -6.62
C GLU A 338 -8.83 -18.06 -6.12
N PHE A 339 -7.77 -18.41 -6.83
CA PHE A 339 -6.39 -18.10 -6.44
C PHE A 339 -5.69 -17.21 -7.48
N ASN A 340 -4.66 -16.49 -7.05
CA ASN A 340 -3.82 -15.64 -7.93
C ASN A 340 -2.89 -16.43 -8.86
N THR A 341 -2.81 -17.74 -8.70
CA THR A 341 -2.00 -18.66 -9.49
C THR A 341 -2.83 -19.90 -9.81
N GLU A 342 -2.47 -20.59 -10.90
CA GLU A 342 -3.08 -21.87 -11.23
C GLU A 342 -2.81 -22.88 -10.11
N MET A 343 -3.87 -23.56 -9.67
CA MET A 343 -3.84 -24.54 -8.59
C MET A 343 -4.31 -25.90 -9.11
N VAL A 344 -3.77 -26.97 -8.54
CA VAL A 344 -4.27 -28.33 -8.82
C VAL A 344 -5.53 -28.57 -8.00
N CYS A 345 -6.68 -28.68 -8.66
CA CYS A 345 -7.98 -28.81 -7.99
C CYS A 345 -8.02 -29.91 -6.93
N THR A 346 -7.49 -31.10 -7.22
CA THR A 346 -7.48 -32.23 -6.27
C THR A 346 -6.66 -31.93 -5.00
N SER A 347 -5.54 -31.20 -5.13
CA SER A 347 -4.74 -30.79 -3.98
C SER A 347 -5.49 -29.78 -3.11
N VAL A 348 -6.21 -28.84 -3.73
CA VAL A 348 -6.98 -27.82 -3.01
C VAL A 348 -8.17 -28.49 -2.31
N THR A 349 -8.97 -29.29 -3.03
CA THR A 349 -10.15 -29.95 -2.46
C THR A 349 -9.80 -30.89 -1.31
N ASN A 350 -8.70 -31.64 -1.41
CA ASN A 350 -8.26 -32.52 -0.34
C ASN A 350 -7.72 -31.76 0.89
N GLY A 351 -7.33 -30.49 0.72
CA GLY A 351 -6.86 -29.62 1.79
C GLY A 351 -7.95 -28.82 2.49
N ILE A 352 -9.19 -28.85 2.00
CA ILE A 352 -10.32 -28.10 2.58
C ILE A 352 -11.03 -28.96 3.63
N THR A 353 -11.26 -28.37 4.80
CA THR A 353 -12.12 -28.93 5.84
C THR A 353 -13.22 -27.94 6.18
N PHE A 354 -14.42 -28.47 6.46
CA PHE A 354 -15.57 -27.66 6.84
C PHE A 354 -15.93 -27.92 8.30
N THR A 355 -16.06 -26.85 9.08
CA THR A 355 -16.62 -26.90 10.43
C THR A 355 -17.93 -26.13 10.43
N MET A 356 -19.02 -26.82 10.76
CA MET A 356 -20.34 -26.22 10.85
C MET A 356 -20.72 -26.06 12.33
N SER A 357 -21.17 -24.87 12.70
CA SER A 357 -21.80 -24.62 14.00
C SER A 357 -23.11 -23.89 13.78
N SER A 358 -24.13 -24.24 14.57
CA SER A 358 -25.41 -23.52 14.57
C SER A 358 -25.62 -22.89 15.93
N SER A 359 -26.09 -21.65 15.94
CA SER A 359 -26.59 -20.98 17.13
C SER A 359 -28.05 -20.61 16.88
N VAL A 360 -28.94 -21.04 17.78
CA VAL A 360 -30.37 -20.72 17.69
C VAL A 360 -30.63 -19.54 18.62
N LEU A 361 -30.83 -18.35 18.06
CA LEU A 361 -31.37 -17.20 18.78
C LEU A 361 -32.89 -17.27 18.78
N TRP A 362 -33.47 -17.79 19.85
CA TRP A 362 -34.91 -17.72 20.08
C TRP A 362 -35.32 -16.27 20.34
N LYS A 363 -35.90 -15.58 19.36
CA LYS A 363 -36.75 -14.41 19.64
C LYS A 363 -38.08 -14.93 20.17
N ARG A 364 -38.24 -14.91 21.49
CA ARG A 364 -39.54 -15.03 22.13
C ARG A 364 -40.31 -13.75 21.80
N TYR A 365 -41.18 -13.78 20.79
CA TYR A 365 -42.24 -12.80 20.69
C TYR A 365 -43.25 -13.15 21.79
N GLU A 366 -43.10 -12.54 22.96
CA GLU A 366 -44.20 -12.42 23.90
C GLU A 366 -45.18 -11.41 23.27
N SER A 367 -46.36 -11.92 22.92
CA SER A 367 -47.51 -11.10 22.56
C SER A 367 -48.30 -10.91 23.84
N ASP A 368 -48.42 -9.67 24.28
CA ASP A 368 -49.47 -9.21 25.18
C ASP A 368 -50.51 -8.43 24.35
#